data_AF-A0AAN6JU45-F1
#
_entry.id   AF-A0AAN6JU45-F1
#
_cell.length_a   1.000
_cell.length_b   1.000
_cell.length_c   1.000
_cell.angle_alpha   90.00
_cell.angle_beta   90.00
_cell.angle_gamma   90.00
#
_symmetry.space_group_name_H-M   'P 1'
#
loop_
_entity.id
_entity.type
_entity.pdbx_description
1 polymer ?
#
loop_
_entity_poly.entity_id
_entity_poly.type
_entity_poly.pdbx_seq_one_letter_code
_entity_poly.pdbx_strand_id
1 'polypeptide(L)'
;MLSFLKSHSWAVLLAFLSVQLLVAATPMDVDEEMSPFWDRATGTGKYVGSTCSADSECFSGLCQLVAGTTKKACARQPLGNRDSNGEIIDPNFKQLHGIKECDYLRVNQKGCRNYLDCYDSPCGANGYCLRAQTGQRCQFSYHCAKGNLCNRDGFCYVPTPEAQADGEVCLGNSQCTSGYCQFDRYNVVRPSLLDLSKNISVSEGICGAPPTYYPYPYYGYGK
;
A
#
# COMPACT_ATOMS: atom_id res chain seq x y z
N MET A 1 15.90 18.58 56.56
CA MET A 1 17.08 19.41 56.88
C MET A 1 18.31 18.70 56.32
N LEU A 2 19.29 19.46 55.81
CA LEU A 2 20.40 19.12 54.88
C LEU A 2 19.99 19.40 53.41
N SER A 3 20.10 20.60 52.84
CA SER A 3 21.18 21.61 52.71
C SER A 3 22.15 21.36 51.53
N PHE A 4 21.96 22.19 50.50
CA PHE A 4 22.92 22.87 49.61
C PHE A 4 24.08 22.12 48.95
N LEU A 5 24.11 22.14 47.61
CA LEU A 5 25.30 22.51 46.83
C LEU A 5 24.90 23.23 45.53
N LYS A 6 25.47 24.42 45.36
CA LYS A 6 25.29 25.43 44.31
C LYS A 6 26.68 25.71 43.74
N SER A 7 26.89 25.58 42.43
CA SER A 7 27.94 26.26 41.65
C SER A 7 27.71 25.96 40.16
N HIS A 8 27.22 26.86 39.31
CA HIS A 8 27.95 27.92 38.60
C HIS A 8 29.27 27.48 37.96
N SER A 9 29.29 27.35 36.62
CA SER A 9 30.26 28.05 35.76
C SER A 9 29.88 27.90 34.29
N TRP A 10 29.32 28.98 33.76
CA TRP A 10 29.30 29.36 32.35
C TRP A 10 30.73 29.80 32.00
N ALA A 11 31.20 29.44 30.81
CA ALA A 11 32.40 29.97 30.13
C ALA A 11 33.75 29.37 30.57
N VAL A 12 34.14 28.27 29.91
CA VAL A 12 35.54 27.91 29.70
C VAL A 12 35.70 27.33 28.28
N LEU A 13 36.33 28.13 27.39
CA LEU A 13 37.21 27.77 26.24
C LEU A 13 36.59 26.91 25.11
N LEU A 14 36.37 27.31 23.85
CA LEU A 14 37.07 28.23 22.93
C LEU A 14 38.60 28.18 23.01
N ALA A 15 39.18 27.17 22.36
CA ALA A 15 40.39 27.25 21.53
C ALA A 15 40.86 25.84 21.15
N PHE A 16 40.94 25.53 19.85
CA PHE A 16 41.92 24.68 19.15
C PHE A 16 41.29 24.38 17.76
N LEU A 17 41.55 25.22 16.77
CA LEU A 17 42.70 25.23 15.87
C LEU A 17 42.27 24.68 14.50
N SER A 18 42.14 25.63 13.59
CA SER A 18 42.22 25.46 12.14
C SER A 18 43.41 24.60 11.73
N VAL A 19 43.14 23.52 11.00
CA VAL A 19 44.10 22.92 10.04
C VAL A 19 43.43 22.95 8.68
N GLN A 20 44.01 23.75 7.80
CA GLN A 20 43.64 23.87 6.40
C GLN A 20 44.24 22.70 5.59
N LEU A 21 43.43 22.25 4.63
CA LEU A 21 43.75 21.68 3.33
C LEU A 21 45.10 20.96 3.13
N LEU A 22 45.02 19.65 2.93
CA LEU A 22 45.70 18.98 1.83
C LEU A 22 44.68 18.09 1.12
N VAL A 23 44.18 18.61 0.01
CA VAL A 23 43.40 17.87 -0.99
C VAL A 23 44.39 16.95 -1.70
N ALA A 24 44.44 15.69 -1.28
CA ALA A 24 44.89 14.61 -2.13
C ALA A 24 43.63 14.10 -2.86
N ALA A 25 43.48 14.48 -4.13
CA ALA A 25 42.49 13.90 -5.02
C ALA A 25 42.89 12.45 -5.31
N THR A 26 42.37 11.52 -4.51
CA THR A 26 42.20 10.14 -4.96
C THR A 26 40.94 10.08 -5.82
N PRO A 27 40.96 9.55 -7.05
CA PRO A 27 39.74 9.22 -7.76
C PRO A 27 39.02 8.15 -6.93
N MET A 28 37.96 8.54 -6.25
CA MET A 28 37.02 7.58 -5.71
C MET A 28 36.24 7.03 -6.90
N ASP A 29 36.56 5.79 -7.29
CA ASP A 29 35.60 4.89 -7.91
C ASP A 29 34.46 4.74 -6.90
N VAL A 30 33.44 5.58 -7.07
CA VAL A 30 32.14 5.40 -6.45
C VAL A 30 31.45 4.39 -7.34
N ASP A 31 31.49 3.11 -6.95
CA ASP A 31 30.56 2.11 -7.47
C ASP A 31 29.14 2.60 -7.19
N GLU A 32 28.58 3.19 -8.24
CA GLU A 32 27.31 3.89 -8.30
C GLU A 32 26.20 2.85 -8.53
N GLU A 33 25.87 2.06 -7.51
CA GLU A 33 24.66 1.22 -7.52
C GLU A 33 23.69 1.67 -6.42
N MET A 34 23.39 2.97 -6.39
CA MET A 34 22.18 3.47 -5.74
C MET A 34 21.21 3.88 -6.84
N SER A 35 20.49 2.89 -7.37
CA SER A 35 19.54 3.05 -8.47
C SER A 35 18.50 4.13 -8.13
N PRO A 36 18.49 5.28 -8.81
CA PRO A 36 17.39 6.22 -8.68
C PRO A 36 16.10 5.56 -9.13
N PHE A 37 15.04 5.74 -8.34
CA PHE A 37 13.66 5.29 -8.57
C PHE A 37 13.03 5.82 -9.88
N TRP A 38 13.83 6.49 -10.72
CA TRP A 38 13.51 7.03 -12.04
C TRP A 38 14.16 6.25 -13.20
N ASP A 39 14.96 5.21 -12.94
CA ASP A 39 15.62 4.41 -14.00
C ASP A 39 14.69 3.53 -14.85
N ARG A 40 13.37 3.61 -14.64
CA ARG A 40 12.42 3.13 -15.65
C ARG A 40 12.15 4.13 -16.78
N ALA A 41 12.70 5.34 -16.73
CA ALA A 41 12.55 6.37 -17.75
C ALA A 41 13.83 6.69 -18.53
N THR A 42 14.97 6.06 -18.21
CA THR A 42 16.26 6.23 -18.93
C THR A 42 16.47 5.19 -20.05
N GLY A 43 15.66 4.13 -20.08
CA GLY A 43 15.64 3.21 -21.22
C GLY A 43 15.01 3.87 -22.44
N THR A 44 15.65 3.73 -23.60
CA THR A 44 15.15 4.09 -24.94
C THR A 44 13.93 3.27 -25.38
N GLY A 45 13.05 2.95 -24.45
CA GLY A 45 11.85 2.15 -24.64
C GLY A 45 10.82 2.93 -25.46
N LYS A 46 10.11 2.22 -26.31
CA LYS A 46 9.06 2.72 -27.18
C LYS A 46 7.71 2.53 -26.52
N TYR A 47 6.79 3.46 -26.77
CA TYR A 47 5.43 3.42 -26.23
C TYR A 47 4.53 2.43 -26.99
N VAL A 48 3.43 2.03 -26.37
CA VAL A 48 2.41 1.16 -26.97
C VAL A 48 1.98 1.70 -28.35
N GLY A 49 1.91 0.82 -29.35
CA GLY A 49 1.61 1.15 -30.75
C GLY A 49 2.83 1.48 -31.60
N SER A 50 3.99 1.75 -30.99
CA SER A 50 5.25 1.98 -31.72
C SER A 50 5.78 0.69 -32.32
N THR A 51 6.38 0.75 -33.51
CA THR A 51 7.01 -0.43 -34.12
C THR A 51 8.24 -0.89 -33.34
N CYS A 52 8.38 -2.19 -33.19
CA CYS A 52 9.46 -2.82 -32.42
C CYS A 52 9.95 -4.08 -33.15
N SER A 53 11.17 -4.52 -32.86
CA SER A 53 11.69 -5.82 -33.30
C SER A 53 11.93 -6.80 -32.14
N ALA A 54 12.23 -6.27 -30.95
CA ALA A 54 12.38 -7.03 -29.71
C ALA A 54 11.55 -6.45 -28.54
N ASP A 55 11.25 -7.30 -27.56
CA ASP A 55 10.49 -6.95 -26.34
C ASP A 55 11.19 -5.86 -25.50
N SER A 56 12.51 -5.91 -25.44
CA SER A 56 13.35 -4.92 -24.73
C SER A 56 13.26 -3.52 -25.31
N GLU A 57 12.78 -3.35 -26.54
CA GLU A 57 12.55 -2.05 -27.16
C GLU A 57 11.28 -1.37 -26.64
N CYS A 58 10.41 -2.05 -25.89
CA CYS A 58 9.13 -1.52 -25.46
C CYS A 58 9.16 -1.20 -23.96
N PHE A 59 8.56 -0.09 -23.54
CA PHE A 59 8.37 0.19 -22.11
C PHE A 59 7.55 -0.90 -21.41
N SER A 60 6.65 -1.55 -22.15
CA SER A 60 5.89 -2.71 -21.69
C SER A 60 6.70 -4.00 -21.67
N GLY A 61 7.93 -4.05 -22.17
CA GLY A 61 8.67 -5.29 -22.36
C GLY A 61 7.96 -6.27 -23.29
N LEU A 62 7.11 -5.78 -24.21
CA LEU A 62 6.26 -6.63 -25.04
C LEU A 62 6.08 -6.09 -26.45
N CYS A 63 6.66 -6.80 -27.41
CA CYS A 63 6.65 -6.51 -28.84
C CYS A 63 5.87 -7.60 -29.59
N GLN A 64 4.64 -7.29 -30.02
CA GLN A 64 3.72 -8.28 -30.59
C GLN A 64 3.28 -7.93 -32.01
N LEU A 65 2.95 -8.96 -32.80
CA LEU A 65 2.36 -8.81 -34.13
C LEU A 65 1.03 -8.07 -34.04
N VAL A 66 0.86 -7.04 -34.87
CA VAL A 66 -0.42 -6.36 -35.03
C VAL A 66 -1.31 -7.23 -35.91
N ALA A 67 -2.50 -7.58 -35.40
CA ALA A 67 -3.43 -8.49 -36.05
C ALA A 67 -3.68 -8.13 -37.52
N GLY A 68 -3.56 -9.12 -38.41
CA GLY A 68 -3.74 -8.93 -39.86
C GLY A 68 -2.55 -8.28 -40.58
N THR A 69 -1.41 -8.10 -39.91
CA THR A 69 -0.19 -7.55 -40.52
C THR A 69 1.05 -8.39 -40.17
N THR A 70 2.14 -8.19 -40.91
CA THR A 70 3.46 -8.74 -40.57
C THR A 70 4.27 -7.84 -39.63
N LYS A 71 3.71 -6.72 -39.18
CA LYS A 71 4.41 -5.71 -38.38
C LYS A 71 4.25 -6.03 -36.89
N LYS A 72 5.34 -5.89 -36.14
CA LYS A 72 5.31 -5.93 -34.68
C LYS A 72 5.24 -4.51 -34.11
N ALA A 73 4.45 -4.33 -33.06
CA ALA A 73 4.34 -3.10 -32.31
C ALA A 73 4.35 -3.38 -30.80
N CYS A 74 4.77 -2.38 -30.03
CA CYS A 74 4.74 -2.45 -28.58
C CYS A 74 3.29 -2.60 -28.13
N ALA A 75 3.00 -3.70 -27.44
CA ALA A 75 1.67 -3.99 -26.92
C ALA A 75 1.63 -3.64 -25.43
N ARG A 76 0.42 -3.41 -24.90
CA ARG A 76 0.25 -3.39 -23.44
C ARG A 76 0.61 -4.76 -22.89
N GLN A 77 1.31 -4.82 -21.76
CA GLN A 77 1.42 -6.09 -21.03
C GLN A 77 0.00 -6.60 -20.78
N PRO A 78 -0.34 -7.84 -21.19
CA PRO A 78 -1.60 -8.43 -20.79
C PRO A 78 -1.61 -8.49 -19.27
N LEU A 79 -2.73 -8.09 -18.68
CA LEU A 79 -2.96 -8.18 -17.25
C LEU A 79 -3.12 -9.67 -16.91
N GLY A 80 -2.04 -10.36 -16.55
CA GLY A 80 -2.08 -11.78 -16.20
C GLY A 80 -0.71 -12.37 -15.92
N ASN A 81 -0.67 -13.36 -15.03
CA ASN A 81 0.51 -14.22 -14.85
C ASN A 81 0.81 -14.95 -16.16
N ARG A 82 2.09 -15.10 -16.48
CA ARG A 82 2.54 -15.91 -17.62
C ARG A 82 3.20 -17.19 -17.12
N ASP A 83 3.01 -18.28 -17.84
CA ASP A 83 3.69 -19.53 -17.55
C ASP A 83 5.15 -19.43 -18.01
N SER A 84 5.90 -20.51 -17.79
CA SER A 84 7.28 -20.62 -18.25
C SER A 84 7.46 -20.52 -19.77
N ASN A 85 6.37 -20.59 -20.54
CA ASN A 85 6.37 -20.48 -22.00
C ASN A 85 5.89 -19.11 -22.49
N GLY A 86 5.58 -18.18 -21.57
CA GLY A 86 5.12 -16.84 -21.90
C GLY A 86 3.64 -16.77 -22.31
N GLU A 87 2.90 -17.87 -22.19
CA GLU A 87 1.45 -17.91 -22.39
C GLU A 87 0.74 -17.35 -21.16
N ILE A 88 -0.40 -16.69 -21.38
CA ILE A 88 -1.20 -16.13 -20.29
C ILE A 88 -1.87 -17.31 -19.57
N ILE A 89 -1.36 -17.69 -18.39
CA ILE A 89 -2.05 -18.61 -17.48
C ILE A 89 -3.09 -17.77 -16.76
N ASP A 90 -4.30 -17.83 -17.29
CA ASP A 90 -5.50 -17.18 -16.78
C ASP A 90 -5.28 -15.71 -16.36
N PRO A 91 -5.59 -14.74 -17.23
CA PRO A 91 -5.97 -13.44 -16.71
C PRO A 91 -7.20 -13.74 -15.86
N ASN A 92 -7.05 -13.77 -14.53
CA ASN A 92 -8.17 -13.99 -13.64
C ASN A 92 -9.25 -13.01 -14.13
N PHE A 93 -10.34 -13.52 -14.71
CA PHE A 93 -11.44 -12.71 -15.20
C PHE A 93 -12.63 -13.17 -14.41
N LYS A 94 -13.28 -12.25 -13.70
CA LYS A 94 -14.57 -12.57 -13.10
C LYS A 94 -15.64 -12.33 -14.16
N GLN A 95 -16.41 -13.37 -14.48
CA GLN A 95 -17.58 -13.22 -15.35
C GLN A 95 -18.80 -12.92 -14.48
N LEU A 96 -19.16 -11.64 -14.37
CA LEU A 96 -20.39 -11.20 -13.72
C LEU A 96 -21.39 -10.81 -14.80
N HIS A 97 -22.51 -11.52 -14.88
CA HIS A 97 -23.63 -11.21 -15.79
C HIS A 97 -23.21 -11.10 -17.27
N GLY A 98 -22.25 -11.93 -17.70
CA GLY A 98 -21.77 -11.94 -19.09
C GLY A 98 -20.68 -10.91 -19.41
N ILE A 99 -20.35 -10.02 -18.49
CA ILE A 99 -19.25 -9.05 -18.63
C ILE A 99 -17.96 -9.70 -18.09
N LYS A 100 -16.88 -9.66 -18.87
CA LYS A 100 -15.55 -10.08 -18.43
C LYS A 100 -14.86 -8.89 -17.77
N GLU A 101 -14.73 -8.91 -16.46
CA GLU A 101 -13.98 -7.92 -15.71
C GLU A 101 -12.61 -8.48 -15.35
N CYS A 102 -11.56 -7.65 -15.47
CA CYS A 102 -10.24 -8.01 -14.95
C CYS A 102 -10.40 -8.31 -13.45
N ASP A 103 -10.10 -9.54 -13.04
CA ASP A 103 -10.09 -9.91 -11.63
C ASP A 103 -8.82 -9.32 -10.99
N TYR A 104 -8.89 -9.21 -9.68
CA TYR A 104 -7.83 -8.68 -8.87
C TYR A 104 -6.75 -9.74 -8.62
N LEU A 105 -5.50 -9.32 -8.48
CA LEU A 105 -4.39 -10.18 -8.09
C LEU A 105 -4.58 -10.63 -6.63
N ARG A 106 -4.42 -11.93 -6.38
CA ARG A 106 -4.46 -12.53 -5.03
C ARG A 106 -3.12 -12.34 -4.31
N VAL A 107 -3.12 -12.54 -2.99
CA VAL A 107 -1.88 -12.58 -2.20
C VAL A 107 -0.84 -13.51 -2.84
N ASN A 108 0.41 -13.08 -2.87
CA ASN A 108 1.58 -13.72 -3.49
C ASN A 108 1.60 -13.74 -5.03
N GLN A 109 0.64 -13.11 -5.72
CA GLN A 109 0.71 -12.90 -7.16
C GLN A 109 1.49 -11.62 -7.50
N LYS A 110 2.22 -11.66 -8.62
CA LYS A 110 3.06 -10.55 -9.12
C LYS A 110 2.33 -9.75 -10.18
N GLY A 111 2.76 -8.51 -10.38
CA GLY A 111 2.30 -7.63 -11.47
C GLY A 111 1.43 -6.47 -11.01
N CYS A 112 1.27 -6.28 -9.70
CA CYS A 112 0.55 -5.13 -9.19
C CYS A 112 1.38 -3.84 -9.34
N ARG A 113 0.69 -2.72 -9.50
CA ARG A 113 1.27 -1.36 -9.55
C ARG A 113 0.87 -0.55 -8.33
N ASN A 114 -0.34 -0.77 -7.84
CA ASN A 114 -0.86 -0.19 -6.59
C ASN A 114 -1.89 -1.15 -5.97
N TYR A 115 -2.42 -0.79 -4.80
CA TYR A 115 -3.32 -1.68 -4.06
C TYR A 115 -4.63 -2.01 -4.78
N LEU A 116 -5.08 -1.19 -5.75
CA LEU A 116 -6.30 -1.47 -6.53
C LEU A 116 -6.13 -2.64 -7.49
N ASP A 117 -4.89 -3.03 -7.80
CA ASP A 117 -4.64 -4.22 -8.61
C ASP A 117 -4.78 -5.52 -7.78
N CYS A 118 -4.86 -5.42 -6.45
CA CYS A 118 -4.87 -6.54 -5.52
C CYS A 118 -6.24 -6.72 -4.86
N TYR A 119 -6.66 -7.96 -4.59
CA TYR A 119 -7.99 -8.26 -4.06
C TYR A 119 -8.13 -7.91 -2.57
N ASP A 120 -7.21 -8.42 -1.76
CA ASP A 120 -7.26 -8.40 -0.29
C ASP A 120 -5.93 -7.98 0.36
N SER A 121 -5.07 -7.31 -0.40
CA SER A 121 -3.76 -6.86 0.09
C SER A 121 -3.29 -5.61 -0.65
N PRO A 122 -2.34 -4.84 -0.08
CA PRO A 122 -1.67 -3.79 -0.81
C PRO A 122 -0.68 -4.38 -1.82
N CYS A 123 -0.32 -3.56 -2.80
CA CYS A 123 0.80 -3.87 -3.67
C CYS A 123 2.12 -3.55 -2.94
N GLY A 124 2.96 -4.56 -2.75
CA GLY A 124 4.29 -4.41 -2.19
C GLY A 124 5.23 -3.72 -3.18
N ALA A 125 6.33 -3.15 -2.66
CA ALA A 125 7.34 -2.47 -3.48
C ALA A 125 7.99 -3.38 -4.53
N ASN A 126 7.97 -4.69 -4.31
CA ASN A 126 8.46 -5.72 -5.24
C ASN A 126 7.44 -6.08 -6.35
N GLY A 127 6.29 -5.42 -6.41
CA GLY A 127 5.22 -5.67 -7.37
C GLY A 127 4.40 -6.94 -7.07
N TYR A 128 4.48 -7.47 -5.85
CA TYR A 128 3.64 -8.57 -5.38
C TYR A 128 2.51 -8.06 -4.48
N CYS A 129 1.32 -8.65 -4.60
CA CYS A 129 0.25 -8.43 -3.64
C CYS A 129 0.58 -9.15 -2.32
N LEU A 130 0.89 -8.41 -1.26
CA LEU A 130 1.37 -8.97 0.01
C LEU A 130 0.63 -8.32 1.18
N ARG A 131 0.24 -9.14 2.16
CA ARG A 131 -0.37 -8.65 3.40
C ARG A 131 0.62 -7.75 4.14
N ALA A 132 0.18 -6.53 4.45
CA ALA A 132 0.98 -5.55 5.17
C ALA A 132 1.25 -6.02 6.61
N GLN A 133 2.51 -6.00 7.00
CA GLN A 133 2.97 -6.27 8.35
C GLN A 133 2.74 -5.06 9.26
N THR A 134 2.89 -5.25 10.57
CA THR A 134 2.82 -4.15 11.55
C THR A 134 3.74 -2.98 11.15
N GLY A 135 3.21 -1.76 11.23
CA GLY A 135 3.91 -0.53 10.84
C GLY A 135 3.89 -0.24 9.33
N GLN A 136 3.39 -1.14 8.49
CA GLN A 136 3.23 -0.89 7.06
C GLN A 136 1.88 -0.23 6.76
N ARG A 137 1.83 0.46 5.61
CA ARG A 137 0.64 1.19 5.16
C ARG A 137 -0.50 0.25 4.77
N CYS A 138 -1.72 0.64 5.07
CA CYS A 138 -2.96 -0.07 4.74
C CYS A 138 -4.09 0.90 4.41
N GLN A 139 -5.07 0.41 3.66
CA GLN A 139 -6.32 1.14 3.41
C GLN A 139 -7.47 0.53 4.21
N PHE A 140 -7.48 -0.80 4.28
CA PHE A 140 -8.47 -1.60 5.00
C PHE A 140 -7.80 -2.55 5.99
N SER A 141 -8.48 -2.96 7.05
CA SER A 141 -7.97 -3.92 8.05
C SER A 141 -7.62 -5.28 7.43
N TYR A 142 -8.34 -5.72 6.39
CA TYR A 142 -8.00 -6.95 5.68
C TYR A 142 -6.70 -6.85 4.85
N HIS A 143 -6.17 -5.65 4.60
CA HIS A 143 -4.85 -5.48 3.98
C HIS A 143 -3.72 -5.94 4.89
N CYS A 144 -3.96 -5.98 6.20
CA CYS A 144 -2.96 -6.33 7.19
C CYS A 144 -2.84 -7.85 7.37
N ALA A 145 -1.70 -8.28 7.92
CA ALA A 145 -1.47 -9.65 8.38
C ALA A 145 -2.65 -10.15 9.25
N LYS A 146 -2.89 -11.46 9.24
CA LYS A 146 -4.04 -12.05 9.92
C LYS A 146 -4.09 -11.64 11.40
N GLY A 147 -5.22 -11.07 11.82
CA GLY A 147 -5.44 -10.61 13.20
C GLY A 147 -5.05 -9.15 13.46
N ASN A 148 -4.33 -8.51 12.53
CA ASN A 148 -3.99 -7.10 12.62
C ASN A 148 -5.11 -6.21 12.09
N LEU A 149 -5.12 -4.96 12.54
CA LEU A 149 -6.06 -3.92 12.13
C LEU A 149 -5.34 -2.79 11.40
N CYS A 150 -6.09 -2.04 10.60
CA CYS A 150 -5.61 -0.80 10.00
C CYS A 150 -6.07 0.38 10.86
N ASN A 151 -5.15 1.13 11.48
CA ASN A 151 -5.53 2.28 12.29
C ASN A 151 -6.03 3.46 11.43
N ARG A 152 -6.51 4.53 12.05
CA ARG A 152 -7.01 5.73 11.35
C ARG A 152 -5.92 6.45 10.55
N ASP A 153 -4.66 6.30 10.94
CA ASP A 153 -3.51 6.87 10.21
C ASP A 153 -3.11 6.04 8.98
N GLY A 154 -3.78 4.91 8.73
CA GLY A 154 -3.52 4.04 7.59
C GLY A 154 -2.28 3.15 7.79
N PHE A 155 -2.03 2.68 9.01
CA PHE A 155 -0.97 1.74 9.34
C PHE A 155 -1.49 0.48 10.02
N CYS A 156 -0.91 -0.66 9.67
CA CYS A 156 -1.22 -1.94 10.28
C CYS A 156 -0.67 -2.00 11.71
N TYR A 157 -1.48 -2.49 12.65
CA TYR A 157 -1.07 -2.70 14.04
C TYR A 157 -1.69 -3.98 14.61
N VAL A 158 -1.08 -4.50 15.67
CA VAL A 158 -1.64 -5.62 16.44
C VAL A 158 -2.62 -5.02 17.45
N PRO A 159 -3.93 -5.32 17.36
CA PRO A 159 -4.87 -4.84 18.37
C PRO A 159 -4.58 -5.51 19.70
N THR A 160 -4.58 -4.71 20.77
CA THR A 160 -4.64 -5.27 22.12
C THR A 160 -6.00 -5.95 22.30
N PRO A 161 -6.07 -7.24 22.70
CA PRO A 161 -7.35 -7.93 22.94
C PRO A 161 -8.21 -7.18 23.97
N GLU A 162 -9.52 -7.12 23.74
CA GLU A 162 -10.53 -6.52 24.65
C GLU A 162 -10.28 -5.06 25.07
N ALA A 163 -9.36 -4.36 24.41
CA ALA A 163 -8.85 -3.07 24.87
C ALA A 163 -9.08 -1.94 23.87
N GLN A 164 -9.74 -2.18 22.73
CA GLN A 164 -10.09 -1.09 21.82
C GLN A 164 -11.18 -0.23 22.44
N ALA A 165 -10.87 1.05 22.64
CA ALA A 165 -11.80 2.04 23.16
C ALA A 165 -12.88 2.38 22.13
N ASP A 166 -13.96 3.01 22.58
CA ASP A 166 -14.99 3.53 21.67
C ASP A 166 -14.37 4.51 20.65
N GLY A 167 -14.74 4.36 19.39
CA GLY A 167 -14.17 5.11 18.27
C GLY A 167 -12.96 4.45 17.59
N GLU A 168 -12.37 3.41 18.20
CA GLU A 168 -11.28 2.65 17.60
C GLU A 168 -11.76 1.58 16.63
N VAL A 169 -10.89 1.21 15.69
CA VAL A 169 -11.20 0.24 14.63
C VAL A 169 -11.30 -1.17 15.22
N CYS A 170 -12.19 -2.00 14.69
CA CYS A 170 -12.36 -3.39 15.08
C CYS A 170 -12.82 -4.29 13.91
N LEU A 171 -12.59 -5.59 14.05
CA LEU A 171 -13.10 -6.66 13.19
C LEU A 171 -14.17 -7.52 13.90
N GLY A 172 -14.30 -7.39 15.22
CA GLY A 172 -15.30 -8.14 15.98
C GLY A 172 -15.44 -7.64 17.41
N ASN A 173 -16.56 -8.03 18.03
CA ASN A 173 -16.97 -7.59 19.37
C ASN A 173 -15.93 -7.84 20.45
N SER A 174 -15.18 -8.95 20.36
CA SER A 174 -14.14 -9.32 21.34
C SER A 174 -12.92 -8.39 21.33
N GLN A 175 -12.82 -7.47 20.39
CA GLN A 175 -11.73 -6.50 20.35
C GLN A 175 -12.10 -5.21 21.11
N CYS A 176 -13.39 -4.95 21.31
CA CYS A 176 -13.89 -3.72 21.90
C CYS A 176 -14.08 -3.86 23.42
N THR A 177 -13.66 -2.85 24.17
CA THR A 177 -13.93 -2.79 25.63
C THR A 177 -15.42 -2.71 25.94
N SER A 178 -16.21 -2.10 25.04
CA SER A 178 -17.68 -2.08 25.12
C SER A 178 -18.33 -3.45 24.81
N GLY A 179 -17.56 -4.39 24.25
CA GLY A 179 -18.08 -5.65 23.71
C GLY A 179 -18.87 -5.51 22.41
N TYR A 180 -18.82 -4.35 21.74
CA TYR A 180 -19.60 -4.11 20.52
C TYR A 180 -18.80 -3.42 19.41
N CYS A 181 -18.71 -4.09 18.27
CA CYS A 181 -18.06 -3.61 17.04
C CYS A 181 -19.12 -3.27 15.99
N GLN A 182 -19.29 -1.98 15.72
CA GLN A 182 -20.29 -1.45 14.80
C GLN A 182 -19.73 -1.31 13.39
N PHE A 183 -20.33 -2.01 12.41
CA PHE A 183 -20.00 -1.83 11.00
C PHE A 183 -20.93 -0.80 10.38
N ASP A 184 -20.39 0.38 10.08
CA ASP A 184 -21.10 1.43 9.36
C ASP A 184 -20.36 1.75 8.05
N ARG A 185 -21.08 2.27 7.06
CA ARG A 185 -20.49 2.63 5.78
C ARG A 185 -19.72 3.94 5.90
N TYR A 186 -18.50 3.96 5.36
CA TYR A 186 -17.69 5.18 5.23
C TYR A 186 -17.41 5.90 6.55
N ASN A 187 -17.27 5.15 7.65
CA ASN A 187 -17.14 5.66 9.01
C ASN A 187 -15.67 5.85 9.46
N VAL A 188 -14.70 5.27 8.76
CA VAL A 188 -13.28 5.46 9.04
C VAL A 188 -12.63 6.30 7.94
N VAL A 189 -12.05 7.43 8.34
CA VAL A 189 -11.27 8.31 7.46
C VAL A 189 -9.80 7.98 7.61
N ARG A 190 -9.10 7.74 6.50
CA ARG A 190 -7.66 7.44 6.46
C ARG A 190 -6.97 8.12 5.28
N PRO A 191 -5.65 8.34 5.32
CA PRO A 191 -4.88 8.72 4.14
C PRO A 191 -5.04 7.68 3.01
N SER A 192 -5.13 8.14 1.76
CA SER A 192 -5.22 7.25 0.59
C SER A 192 -3.87 6.61 0.28
N LEU A 193 -3.86 5.32 -0.01
CA LEU A 193 -2.67 4.64 -0.54
C LEU A 193 -2.29 5.07 -1.97
N LEU A 194 -3.19 5.74 -2.72
CA LEU A 194 -2.85 6.31 -4.04
C LEU A 194 -2.25 7.70 -3.93
N ASP A 195 -2.70 8.48 -2.96
CA ASP A 195 -2.35 9.88 -2.79
C ASP A 195 -2.40 10.23 -1.30
N LEU A 196 -1.24 10.22 -0.64
CA LEU A 196 -1.13 10.46 0.80
C LEU A 196 -1.57 11.87 1.23
N SER A 197 -1.76 12.81 0.28
CA SER A 197 -2.30 14.14 0.57
C SER A 197 -3.83 14.16 0.72
N LYS A 198 -4.50 13.07 0.30
CA LYS A 198 -5.94 12.94 0.34
C LYS A 198 -6.36 11.91 1.38
N ASN A 199 -7.45 12.24 2.07
CA ASN A 199 -8.15 11.28 2.90
C ASN A 199 -9.27 10.64 2.11
N ILE A 200 -9.52 9.36 2.39
CA ILE A 200 -10.70 8.64 1.91
C ILE A 200 -11.47 8.06 3.07
N SER A 201 -12.78 7.93 2.90
CA SER A 201 -13.64 7.22 3.83
C SER A 201 -13.79 5.77 3.40
N VAL A 202 -13.60 4.85 4.35
CA VAL A 202 -13.77 3.41 4.15
C VAL A 202 -14.76 2.85 5.16
N SER A 203 -15.40 1.74 4.80
CA SER A 203 -16.38 1.05 5.64
C SER A 203 -15.68 -0.01 6.48
N GLU A 204 -15.65 0.18 7.80
CA GLU A 204 -15.08 -0.78 8.76
C GLU A 204 -15.85 -0.84 10.06
N GLY A 205 -15.50 -1.83 10.89
CA GLY A 205 -15.97 -1.90 12.26
C GLY A 205 -15.32 -0.81 13.12
N ILE A 206 -16.12 -0.15 13.94
CA ILE A 206 -15.66 0.77 14.98
C ILE A 206 -16.26 0.33 16.31
N CYS A 207 -15.46 0.29 17.37
CA CYS A 207 -15.93 0.03 18.72
C CYS A 207 -16.88 1.14 19.18
N GLY A 208 -17.99 0.76 19.78
CA GLY A 208 -18.94 1.73 20.31
C GLY A 208 -19.90 1.10 21.29
N ALA A 209 -20.83 1.89 21.80
CA ALA A 209 -21.92 1.38 22.63
C ALA A 209 -22.75 0.33 21.86
N PRO A 210 -23.39 -0.64 22.54
CA PRO A 210 -24.41 -1.45 21.90
C PRO A 210 -25.47 -0.53 21.29
N PRO A 211 -26.05 -0.86 20.12
CA PRO A 211 -27.10 -0.06 19.53
C PRO A 211 -28.21 0.06 20.57
N THR A 212 -28.52 1.29 20.95
CA THR A 212 -29.72 1.56 21.73
C THR A 212 -30.86 1.10 20.83
N TYR A 213 -31.44 -0.05 21.15
CA TYR A 213 -32.60 -0.58 20.44
C TYR A 213 -33.70 0.47 20.59
N TYR A 214 -33.81 1.36 19.62
CA TYR A 214 -34.99 2.16 19.48
C TYR A 214 -36.06 1.19 18.99
N PRO A 215 -37.06 0.84 19.82
CA PRO A 215 -38.16 0.05 19.33
C PRO A 215 -38.75 0.84 18.17
N TYR A 216 -38.58 0.33 16.94
CA TYR A 216 -39.31 0.87 15.81
C TYR A 216 -40.78 0.86 16.22
N PRO A 217 -41.49 2.02 16.19
CA PRO A 217 -42.90 2.00 16.44
C PRO A 217 -43.51 1.05 15.41
N TYR A 218 -44.03 -0.06 15.91
CA TYR A 218 -44.69 -1.05 15.12
C TYR A 218 -45.90 -0.34 14.51
N TYR A 219 -45.78 0.12 13.26
CA TYR A 219 -46.92 0.62 12.50
C TYR A 219 -47.81 -0.58 12.23
N GLY A 220 -48.64 -0.92 13.23
CA GLY A 220 -49.71 -1.86 13.09
C GLY A 220 -50.62 -1.33 12.00
N TYR A 221 -50.59 -2.00 10.85
CA TYR A 221 -51.69 -1.91 9.89
C TYR A 221 -52.91 -2.51 10.59
N GLY A 222 -53.68 -1.64 11.24
CA GLY A 222 -55.00 -1.95 11.75
C GLY A 222 -55.87 -2.45 10.60
N LYS A 223 -56.51 -3.60 10.82
CA LYS A 223 -57.62 -4.09 10.00
C LYS A 223 -58.90 -3.37 10.39
#